data_AF-A0A924CZ22-F1
#
_entry.id   AF-A0A924CZ22-F1
#
_cell.length_a   1.000
_cell.length_b   1.000
_cell.length_c   1.000
_cell.angle_alpha   90.00
_cell.angle_beta   90.00
_cell.angle_gamma   90.00
#
_symmetry.space_group_name_H-M   'P 1'
#
loop_
_entity.id
_entity.type
_entity.pdbx_description
1 polymer ?
#
loop_
_entity_poly.entity_id
_entity_poly.type
_entity_poly.pdbx_seq_one_letter_code
_entity_poly.pdbx_strand_id
1 'polypeptide(L)'
;FVDPRRIVWLLAIVTAIATVPSFIAYWTHSLPVAKLMLWTFIPAIYFYIGPAMALLQNLATAKMRAMTIAISLIAANVLNLIVAPQGVGWLSDYFAGPAGPDAESLRLALLILAPTGFWAAWHYWAASRTIIADQMRAVGHV
;
A
#
# COMPACT_ATOMS: atom_id res chain seq x y z
N PHE A 1 -7.11 -20.39 16.75
CA PHE A 1 -8.06 -20.39 15.62
C PHE A 1 -8.07 -18.97 15.03
N VAL A 2 -7.06 -18.52 14.30
CA VAL A 2 -6.74 -18.71 12.87
C VAL A 2 -5.25 -18.36 12.75
N ASP A 3 -4.46 -19.08 11.96
CA ASP A 3 -3.03 -18.78 11.77
C ASP A 3 -2.86 -17.32 11.31
N PRO A 4 -2.19 -16.44 12.09
CA PRO A 4 -2.04 -15.02 11.76
C PRO A 4 -1.30 -14.79 10.44
N ARG A 5 -0.52 -15.77 9.98
CA ARG A 5 0.14 -15.75 8.67
C ARG A 5 -0.87 -15.67 7.52
N ARG A 6 -2.07 -16.26 7.69
CA ARG A 6 -3.12 -16.22 6.66
C ARG A 6 -3.59 -14.80 6.37
N ILE A 7 -3.68 -13.95 7.39
CA ILE A 7 -4.10 -12.55 7.23
C ILE A 7 -3.06 -11.78 6.44
N VAL A 8 -1.78 -11.91 6.78
CA VAL A 8 -0.71 -11.21 6.05
C VAL A 8 -0.47 -11.77 4.65
N TRP A 9 -0.68 -13.07 4.42
CA TRP A 9 -0.69 -13.64 3.07
C TRP A 9 -1.86 -13.14 2.24
N LEU A 10 -3.06 -13.05 2.82
CA LEU A 10 -4.23 -12.47 2.15
C LEU A 10 -3.93 -11.01 1.75
N LEU A 11 -3.40 -10.21 2.68
CA LEU A 11 -3.00 -8.82 2.40
C LEU A 11 -1.95 -8.76 1.28
N ALA A 12 -0.91 -9.59 1.33
CA ALA A 12 0.11 -9.65 0.28
C ALA A 12 -0.48 -9.98 -1.10
N ILE A 13 -1.33 -11.01 -1.18
CA ILE A 13 -1.94 -11.45 -2.44
C ILE A 13 -2.88 -10.40 -2.99
N VAL A 14 -3.77 -9.85 -2.15
CA VAL A 14 -4.73 -8.82 -2.59
C VAL A 14 -4.00 -7.56 -3.04
N THR A 15 -2.99 -7.09 -2.30
CA THR A 15 -2.19 -5.93 -2.70
C THR A 15 -1.42 -6.20 -4.00
N ALA A 16 -0.83 -7.39 -4.18
CA ALA A 16 -0.14 -7.75 -5.42
C ALA A 16 -1.10 -7.78 -6.62
N ILE A 17 -2.26 -8.42 -6.48
CA ILE A 17 -3.27 -8.50 -7.54
C ILE A 17 -3.83 -7.10 -7.85
N ALA A 18 -4.12 -6.29 -6.83
CA ALA A 18 -4.62 -4.92 -7.00
C ALA A 18 -3.62 -4.02 -7.73
N THR A 19 -2.31 -4.28 -7.58
CA THR A 19 -1.27 -3.50 -8.27
C THR A 19 -1.26 -3.71 -9.78
N VAL A 20 -1.78 -4.84 -10.29
CA VAL A 20 -1.79 -5.14 -11.73
C VAL A 20 -2.74 -4.19 -12.50
N PRO A 21 -4.01 -4.00 -12.09
CA PRO A 21 -4.88 -3.00 -12.71
C PRO A 21 -4.34 -1.57 -12.70
N SER A 22 -3.63 -1.13 -11.65
CA SER A 22 -3.07 0.23 -11.63
C SER A 22 -2.00 0.41 -12.71
N PHE A 23 -1.13 -0.58 -12.89
CA PHE A 23 -0.12 -0.57 -13.95
C PHE A 23 -0.76 -0.50 -15.34
N ILE A 24 -1.78 -1.33 -15.59
CA ILE A 24 -2.51 -1.35 -16.87
C ILE A 24 -3.24 -0.02 -17.10
N ALA A 25 -3.81 0.58 -16.05
CA ALA A 25 -4.51 1.86 -16.14
C ALA A 25 -3.60 2.98 -16.62
N TYR A 26 -2.35 3.03 -16.13
CA TYR A 26 -1.38 4.06 -16.53
C TYR A 26 -0.69 3.74 -17.86
N TRP A 27 -0.58 2.48 -18.26
CA TRP A 27 0.00 2.10 -19.55
C TRP A 27 -0.95 2.36 -20.73
N THR A 28 -2.26 2.25 -20.50
CA THR A 28 -3.25 2.24 -21.58
C THR A 28 -3.62 3.64 -22.06
N HIS A 29 -3.66 3.84 -23.38
CA HIS A 29 -4.11 5.10 -24.01
C HIS A 29 -5.64 5.15 -24.24
N SER A 30 -6.35 4.04 -23.99
CA SER A 30 -7.80 3.91 -24.15
C SER A 30 -8.54 4.29 -22.88
N LEU A 31 -9.34 5.36 -22.93
CA LEU A 31 -10.12 5.87 -21.79
C LEU A 31 -11.09 4.82 -21.19
N PRO A 32 -11.84 4.01 -21.98
CA PRO A 32 -12.68 2.95 -21.41
C PRO A 32 -11.91 1.93 -20.58
N VAL A 33 -10.73 1.50 -21.06
CA VAL A 33 -9.90 0.51 -20.37
C VAL A 33 -9.30 1.10 -19.09
N ALA A 34 -8.75 2.31 -19.17
CA ALA A 34 -8.21 3.00 -17.99
C ALA A 34 -9.29 3.18 -16.90
N LYS A 35 -10.50 3.58 -17.28
CA LYS A 35 -11.63 3.69 -16.34
C LYS A 35 -11.97 2.36 -15.68
N LEU A 36 -12.11 1.28 -16.46
CA LEU A 36 -12.42 -0.05 -15.92
C LEU A 36 -11.33 -0.48 -14.92
N MET A 37 -10.06 -0.33 -15.29
CA MET A 37 -8.94 -0.70 -14.45
C MET A 37 -8.91 0.11 -13.14
N LEU A 38 -9.15 1.42 -13.19
CA LEU A 38 -9.25 2.26 -11.99
C LEU A 38 -10.45 1.89 -11.11
N TRP A 39 -11.60 1.57 -11.71
CA TRP A 39 -12.79 1.08 -10.99
C TRP A 39 -12.55 -0.26 -10.30
N THR A 40 -11.66 -1.10 -10.82
CA THR A 40 -11.23 -2.32 -10.14
C THR A 40 -10.14 -2.07 -9.09
N PHE A 41 -9.18 -1.19 -9.40
CA PHE A 41 -8.04 -0.89 -8.54
C PHE A 41 -8.43 -0.22 -7.24
N ILE A 42 -9.24 0.85 -7.31
CA ILE A 42 -9.56 1.68 -6.15
C ILE A 42 -10.22 0.83 -5.05
N PRO A 43 -11.33 0.11 -5.28
CA PRO A 43 -11.91 -0.72 -4.22
C PRO A 43 -10.96 -1.82 -3.70
N ALA A 44 -10.18 -2.43 -4.61
CA ALA A 44 -9.25 -3.49 -4.25
C ALA A 44 -8.12 -3.01 -3.34
N ILE A 45 -7.57 -1.80 -3.56
CA ILE A 45 -6.51 -1.26 -2.71
C ILE A 45 -7.05 -0.87 -1.34
N TYR A 46 -8.26 -0.33 -1.22
CA TYR A 46 -8.84 0.02 0.09
C TYR A 46 -9.12 -1.19 0.99
N PHE A 47 -9.15 -2.41 0.44
CA PHE A 47 -9.33 -3.64 1.20
C PHE A 47 -8.28 -3.82 2.31
N TYR A 48 -7.03 -3.38 2.12
CA TYR A 48 -5.97 -3.64 3.10
C TYR A 48 -6.23 -2.96 4.45
N ILE A 49 -6.98 -1.84 4.47
CA ILE A 49 -7.10 -0.98 5.65
C ILE A 49 -7.71 -1.75 6.83
N GLY A 50 -8.81 -2.45 6.62
CA GLY A 50 -9.51 -3.18 7.67
C GLY A 50 -8.63 -4.27 8.32
N PRO A 51 -8.15 -5.26 7.54
CA PRO A 51 -7.32 -6.34 8.09
C PRO A 51 -5.98 -5.85 8.65
N ALA A 52 -5.34 -4.84 8.03
CA ALA A 52 -4.09 -4.28 8.56
C ALA A 52 -4.29 -3.60 9.92
N MET A 53 -5.35 -2.81 10.08
CA MET A 53 -5.67 -2.17 11.36
C MET A 53 -6.08 -3.17 12.44
N ALA A 54 -6.81 -4.22 12.07
CA ALA A 54 -7.12 -5.32 12.99
C ALA A 54 -5.85 -6.05 13.42
N LEU A 55 -4.91 -6.29 12.50
CA LEU A 55 -3.64 -6.95 12.79
C LEU A 55 -2.79 -6.14 13.76
N LEU A 56 -2.65 -4.83 13.55
CA LEU A 56 -1.91 -3.93 14.43
C LEU A 56 -2.48 -3.94 15.86
N GLN A 57 -3.81 -3.93 16.01
CA GLN A 57 -4.46 -4.00 17.32
C GLN A 57 -4.22 -5.34 18.04
N ASN A 58 -4.18 -6.43 17.28
CA ASN A 58 -3.92 -7.77 17.83
C ASN A 58 -2.45 -7.98 18.21
N LEU A 59 -1.52 -7.28 17.57
CA LEU A 59 -0.09 -7.31 17.88
C LEU A 59 0.28 -6.34 19.02
N ALA A 60 -0.59 -5.41 19.37
CA ALA A 60 -0.37 -4.48 20.48
C ALA A 60 -0.93 -5.01 21.80
N THR A 61 -0.19 -4.78 22.89
CA THR A 61 -0.69 -5.02 24.24
C THR A 61 -1.90 -4.13 24.53
N ALA A 62 -2.83 -4.59 25.38
CA ALA A 62 -4.13 -3.91 25.60
C ALA A 62 -3.98 -2.40 25.92
N LYS A 63 -2.99 -2.03 26.74
CA LYS A 63 -2.71 -0.65 27.13
C LYS A 63 -2.12 0.23 26.01
N MET A 64 -1.52 -0.38 24.98
CA MET A 64 -0.84 0.34 23.89
C MET A 64 -1.64 0.37 22.57
N ARG A 65 -2.76 -0.35 22.46
CA ARG A 65 -3.54 -0.45 21.20
C ARG A 65 -3.86 0.90 20.58
N ALA A 66 -4.36 1.84 21.38
CA ALA A 66 -4.69 3.19 20.89
C ALA A 66 -3.44 3.93 20.38
N MET A 67 -2.33 3.84 21.10
CA MET A 67 -1.06 4.46 20.72
C MET A 67 -0.47 3.84 19.45
N THR A 68 -0.48 2.50 19.33
CA THR A 68 0.00 1.80 18.14
C THR A 68 -0.78 2.22 16.89
N ILE A 69 -2.10 2.34 16.99
CA ILE A 69 -2.94 2.77 15.86
C ILE A 69 -2.69 4.26 15.54
N ALA A 70 -2.60 5.12 16.55
CA ALA A 70 -2.30 6.54 16.33
C ALA A 70 -0.96 6.74 15.60
N ILE A 71 0.11 6.09 16.05
CA ILE A 71 1.43 6.17 15.41
C ILE A 71 1.38 5.62 13.98
N SER A 72 0.71 4.47 13.79
CA SER A 72 0.59 3.85 12.46
C SER A 72 -0.18 4.75 11.49
N LEU A 73 -1.25 5.40 11.95
CA LEU A 73 -2.02 6.34 11.14
C LEU A 73 -1.23 7.60 10.82
N ILE A 74 -0.49 8.15 11.79
CA ILE A 74 0.39 9.31 11.53
C ILE A 74 1.43 8.95 10.48
N ALA A 75 2.14 7.84 10.66
CA ALA A 75 3.14 7.37 9.70
C ALA A 75 2.53 7.14 8.31
N ALA A 76 1.39 6.45 8.24
CA ALA A 76 0.71 6.19 6.98
C ALA A 76 0.27 7.49 6.28
N ASN A 77 -0.30 8.45 7.01
CA ASN A 77 -0.74 9.72 6.42
C ASN A 77 0.42 10.60 5.99
N VAL A 78 1.50 10.69 6.78
CA VAL A 78 2.70 11.45 6.39
C VAL A 78 3.32 10.85 5.13
N LEU A 79 3.50 9.53 5.08
CA LEU A 79 4.05 8.88 3.90
C LEU A 79 3.13 9.03 2.68
N ASN A 80 1.81 8.90 2.86
CA ASN A 80 0.85 8.94 1.75
C ASN A 80 0.54 10.35 1.25
N LEU A 81 0.49 11.36 2.13
CA LEU A 81 0.08 12.72 1.77
C LEU A 81 1.24 13.68 1.54
N ILE A 82 2.43 13.37 2.09
CA ILE A 82 3.62 14.22 1.94
C ILE A 82 4.62 13.54 1.02
N VAL A 83 5.05 12.32 1.35
CA VAL A 83 6.16 11.67 0.63
C VAL A 83 5.73 11.21 -0.76
N ALA A 84 4.58 10.53 -0.89
CA ALA A 84 4.13 10.01 -2.18
C ALA A 84 3.85 11.11 -3.21
N PRO A 85 3.10 12.20 -2.92
CA PRO A 85 2.85 13.27 -3.90
C PRO A 85 4.13 14.01 -4.28
N GLN A 86 5.03 14.23 -3.31
CA GLN A 86 6.33 14.84 -3.61
C GLN A 86 7.18 13.96 -4.53
N GLY A 87 7.19 12.64 -4.30
CA GLY A 87 7.87 11.68 -5.17
C GLY A 87 7.28 11.66 -6.58
N VAL A 88 5.95 11.67 -6.72
CA VAL A 88 5.27 11.76 -8.02
C VAL A 88 5.62 13.08 -8.71
N GLY A 89 5.58 14.20 -7.98
CA GLY A 89 5.89 15.53 -8.51
C GLY A 89 7.32 15.62 -9.04
N TRP A 90 8.30 15.26 -8.22
CA TRP A 90 9.72 15.26 -8.63
C TRP A 90 9.98 14.37 -9.83
N LEU A 91 9.34 13.21 -9.89
CA LEU A 91 9.52 12.29 -10.99
C LEU A 91 8.83 12.79 -12.27
N SER A 92 7.69 13.47 -12.14
CA SER A 92 7.03 14.16 -13.25
C SER A 92 7.85 15.34 -13.77
N ASP A 93 8.44 16.13 -12.88
CA ASP A 93 9.35 17.23 -13.23
C ASP A 93 10.62 16.71 -13.90
N TYR A 94 11.12 15.54 -13.50
CA TYR A 94 12.26 14.90 -14.13
C TYR A 94 11.97 14.42 -15.56
N PHE A 95 10.77 13.91 -15.82
CA PHE A 95 10.34 13.51 -17.16
C PHE A 95 9.77 14.66 -18.00
N ALA A 96 9.67 15.85 -17.44
CA ALA A 96 9.18 17.02 -18.14
C ALA A 96 10.10 17.40 -19.31
N GLY A 97 9.49 17.75 -20.44
CA GLY A 97 10.21 18.31 -21.57
C GLY A 97 10.57 19.78 -21.37
N PRO A 98 11.16 20.45 -22.39
CA PRO A 98 11.49 21.87 -22.34
C PRO A 98 10.29 22.81 -22.06
N ALA A 99 9.07 22.31 -22.30
CA ALA A 99 7.82 23.02 -22.04
C ALA A 99 7.28 22.86 -20.61
N GLY A 100 7.95 22.09 -19.75
CA GLY A 100 7.52 21.77 -18.39
C GLY A 100 6.69 20.47 -18.29
N PRO A 101 6.20 20.12 -17.08
CA PRO A 101 5.47 18.88 -16.83
C PRO A 101 4.14 18.84 -17.58
N ASP A 102 3.85 17.71 -18.21
CA ASP A 102 2.63 17.49 -18.99
C ASP A 102 1.95 16.16 -18.59
N ALA A 103 0.88 15.80 -19.30
CA ALA A 103 0.15 14.56 -19.03
C ALA A 103 1.00 13.30 -19.31
N GLU A 104 1.98 13.38 -20.20
CA GLU A 104 2.90 12.28 -20.51
C GLU A 104 3.90 12.08 -19.38
N SER A 105 4.54 13.15 -18.91
CA SER A 105 5.52 13.11 -17.83
C SER A 105 4.90 12.60 -16.53
N LEU A 106 3.67 13.03 -16.20
CA LEU A 106 2.93 12.53 -15.04
C LEU A 106 2.57 11.06 -15.19
N ARG A 107 2.15 10.62 -16.38
CA ARG A 107 1.82 9.21 -16.63
C ARG A 107 3.05 8.31 -16.47
N LEU A 108 4.21 8.74 -16.97
CA LEU A 108 5.47 8.03 -16.80
C LEU A 108 5.88 7.96 -15.33
N ALA A 109 5.73 9.06 -14.58
CA ALA A 109 5.98 9.07 -13.15
C ALA A 109 5.10 8.06 -12.39
N LEU A 110 3.79 8.05 -12.67
CA LEU A 110 2.84 7.09 -12.08
C LEU A 110 3.16 5.65 -12.48
N LEU A 111 3.57 5.40 -13.73
CA LEU A 111 3.91 4.07 -14.22
C LEU A 111 5.16 3.49 -13.52
N ILE A 112 6.18 4.32 -13.28
CA ILE A 112 7.40 3.91 -12.57
C ILE A 112 7.15 3.69 -11.08
N LEU A 113 6.21 4.45 -10.50
CA LEU A 113 5.83 4.29 -9.10
C LEU A 113 4.80 3.18 -8.87
N ALA A 114 4.03 2.76 -9.88
CA ALA A 114 3.02 1.70 -9.75
C ALA A 114 3.58 0.37 -9.17
N PRO A 115 4.79 -0.12 -9.54
CA PRO A 115 5.39 -1.31 -8.95
C PRO A 115 5.64 -1.24 -7.44
N THR A 116 5.60 -0.06 -6.80
CA THR A 116 5.70 0.07 -5.33
C THR A 116 4.59 -0.69 -4.60
N GLY A 117 3.46 -0.98 -5.25
CA GLY A 117 2.44 -1.89 -4.72
C GLY A 117 2.94 -3.34 -4.53
N PHE A 118 3.82 -3.84 -5.41
CA PHE A 118 4.48 -5.14 -5.21
C PHE A 118 5.48 -5.10 -4.05
N TRP A 119 6.14 -3.96 -3.84
CA TRP A 119 7.00 -3.77 -2.68
C TRP A 119 6.19 -3.81 -1.37
N ALA A 120 5.01 -3.18 -1.34
CA ALA A 120 4.08 -3.30 -0.22
C ALA A 120 3.60 -4.75 0.00
N ALA A 121 3.27 -5.47 -1.08
CA ALA A 121 2.90 -6.89 -1.01
C ALA A 121 4.05 -7.75 -0.45
N TRP A 122 5.28 -7.48 -0.84
CA TRP A 122 6.47 -8.13 -0.30
C TRP A 122 6.63 -7.85 1.20
N HIS A 123 6.40 -6.63 1.66
CA HIS A 123 6.44 -6.30 3.09
C HIS A 123 5.37 -7.05 3.90
N TYR A 124 4.15 -7.18 3.37
CA TYR A 124 3.12 -8.02 4.00
C TYR A 124 3.54 -9.48 4.06
N TRP A 125 4.09 -10.02 2.98
CA TRP A 125 4.59 -11.39 2.96
C TRP A 125 5.78 -11.57 3.92
N ALA A 126 6.71 -10.63 3.98
CA ALA A 126 7.85 -10.65 4.89
C ALA A 126 7.40 -10.64 6.37
N ALA A 127 6.32 -9.92 6.70
CA ALA A 127 5.74 -9.92 8.05
C ALA A 127 5.29 -11.32 8.50
N SER A 128 4.94 -12.22 7.57
CA SER A 128 4.58 -13.61 7.92
C SER A 128 5.70 -14.38 8.63
N ARG A 129 6.95 -13.94 8.47
CA ARG A 129 8.13 -14.53 9.11
C ARG A 129 8.22 -14.21 10.60
N THR A 130 7.77 -13.03 11.04
CA THR A 130 7.91 -12.57 12.43
C THR A 130 6.59 -12.56 13.20
N ILE A 131 5.45 -12.53 12.52
CA ILE A 131 4.12 -12.32 13.10
C ILE A 131 3.77 -13.25 14.27
N ILE A 132 4.20 -14.52 14.22
CA ILE A 132 3.94 -15.48 15.31
C ILE A 132 4.75 -15.13 16.55
N ALA A 133 6.04 -14.82 16.38
CA ALA A 133 6.90 -14.42 17.49
C ALA A 133 6.42 -13.10 18.10
N ASP A 134 5.96 -12.17 17.28
CA ASP A 134 5.43 -10.88 17.72
C ASP A 134 4.11 -11.03 18.49
N GLN A 135 3.20 -11.91 18.05
CA GLN A 135 2.01 -12.26 18.82
C GLN A 135 2.34 -12.92 20.16
N MET A 136 3.31 -13.85 20.20
CA MET A 136 3.72 -14.49 21.45
C MET A 136 4.28 -13.47 22.45
N ARG A 137 5.10 -12.51 21.99
CA ARG A 137 5.59 -11.41 22.84
C ARG A 137 4.44 -10.55 23.35
N ALA A 138 3.49 -10.19 22.49
CA ALA A 138 2.35 -9.37 22.87
C ALA A 138 1.48 -10.04 23.95
N VAL A 139 1.29 -11.36 23.87
CA VAL A 139 0.54 -12.14 24.88
C VAL A 139 1.35 -12.36 26.16
N GLY A 140 2.67 -12.56 26.07
CA GLY A 140 3.55 -12.75 27.23
C GLY A 140 3.78 -11.50 28.09
N HIS A 141 3.35 -10.32 27.62
CA HIS A 141 3.35 -9.06 28.37
C HIS A 141 2.00 -8.75 29.06
N VAL A 142 1.07 -9.71 29.06
CA VAL A 142 -0.24 -9.62 29.75
C VAL A 142 -0.19 -10.39 31.06
#